data_AF-A0A538C0H6-F1
#
_entry.id   AF-A0A538C0H6-F1
#
_cell.length_a   1.000
_cell.length_b   1.000
_cell.length_c   1.000
_cell.angle_alpha   90.00
_cell.angle_beta   90.00
_cell.angle_gamma   90.00
#
_symmetry.space_group_name_H-M   'P 1'
#
loop_
_entity.id
_entity.type
_entity.pdbx_description
1 polymer ?
#
loop_
_entity_poly.entity_id
_entity_poly.type
_entity_poly.pdbx_seq_one_letter_code
_entity_poly.pdbx_strand_id
1 'polypeptide(L)'
;MSRRPSTSRPRRPGGAMLAFDTTARKPSGRPNPRAWMSRNLTTQGYCLSDDERRRLSLPLRFSTGMCLLLVIAALVMESSTMIFALSGAGLIAGFARRHPFDLVWNYGVRHLTDGAPALPPNPARRRNAFKIATAWLLAVGLLLTAGAGTVALVLGGLLGAACATVTMTNFCIPSELSALWERHVERRRRSAT
;
A
#
# COMPACT_ATOMS: atom_id res chain seq x y z
N MET A 1 34.66 44.85 -43.15
CA MET A 1 34.63 43.48 -43.74
C MET A 1 35.10 42.48 -42.67
N SER A 2 34.31 42.11 -41.67
CA SER A 2 33.31 41.02 -41.64
C SER A 2 33.74 39.75 -42.38
N ARG A 3 34.34 38.79 -41.66
CA ARG A 3 34.30 37.35 -42.00
C ARG A 3 34.02 36.54 -40.74
N ARG A 4 33.09 35.60 -40.93
CA ARG A 4 32.24 34.88 -39.96
C ARG A 4 32.95 33.72 -39.24
N PRO A 5 32.32 33.16 -38.18
CA PRO A 5 32.92 32.17 -37.30
C PRO A 5 32.90 30.74 -37.86
N SER A 6 33.89 29.98 -37.40
CA SER A 6 34.04 28.53 -37.51
C SER A 6 32.77 27.79 -37.05
N THR A 7 32.22 26.95 -37.93
CA THR A 7 31.17 25.96 -37.60
C THR A 7 31.57 24.60 -38.17
N SER A 8 32.41 23.87 -37.43
CA SER A 8 32.67 22.46 -37.69
C SER A 8 31.49 21.62 -37.17
N ARG A 9 30.58 21.24 -38.07
CA ARG A 9 29.55 20.21 -37.82
C ARG A 9 30.21 18.84 -37.58
N PRO A 10 29.83 18.08 -36.56
CA PRO A 10 30.21 16.67 -36.47
C PRO A 10 29.41 15.83 -37.49
N ARG A 11 30.13 14.94 -38.19
CA ARG A 11 29.60 13.93 -39.11
C ARG A 11 28.62 13.00 -38.38
N ARG A 12 27.42 12.83 -38.95
CA ARG A 12 26.50 11.74 -38.60
C ARG A 12 27.12 10.40 -39.04
N PRO A 13 27.31 9.41 -38.17
CA PRO A 13 27.46 8.03 -38.62
C PRO A 13 26.10 7.51 -39.09
N GLY A 14 26.13 6.72 -40.15
CA GLY A 14 24.98 6.12 -40.81
C GLY A 14 24.16 5.20 -39.90
N GLY A 15 22.99 4.85 -40.43
CA GLY A 15 21.96 4.08 -39.77
C GLY A 15 22.48 2.82 -39.08
N ALA A 16 22.20 2.72 -37.79
CA ALA A 16 21.97 1.47 -37.12
C ALA A 16 20.50 1.47 -36.74
N MET A 17 19.71 0.70 -37.49
CA MET A 17 18.42 0.20 -37.07
C MET A 17 18.64 -0.43 -35.69
N LEU A 18 18.25 0.26 -34.61
CA LEU A 18 18.31 -0.29 -33.27
C LEU A 18 17.38 -1.49 -33.26
N ALA A 19 18.01 -2.67 -33.43
CA ALA A 19 17.42 -3.95 -33.18
C ALA A 19 16.67 -3.85 -31.86
N PHE A 20 15.36 -4.12 -31.92
CA PHE A 20 14.56 -4.37 -30.76
C PHE A 20 15.27 -5.50 -30.01
N ASP A 21 15.94 -5.17 -28.91
CA ASP A 21 16.59 -6.17 -28.07
C ASP A 21 15.48 -6.99 -27.41
N THR A 22 15.05 -8.04 -28.11
CA THR A 22 14.06 -9.02 -27.68
C THR A 22 14.61 -9.96 -26.61
N THR A 23 15.80 -9.69 -26.06
CA THR A 23 16.30 -10.39 -24.87
C THR A 23 15.75 -9.76 -23.59
N ALA A 24 14.43 -9.59 -23.52
CA ALA A 24 13.73 -9.48 -22.25
C ALA A 24 13.89 -10.82 -21.53
N ARG A 25 15.03 -10.97 -20.82
CA ARG A 25 15.36 -12.13 -20.00
C ARG A 25 14.18 -12.35 -19.06
N LYS A 26 13.42 -13.41 -19.30
CA LYS A 26 12.39 -13.89 -18.37
C LYS A 26 13.11 -14.07 -17.02
N PRO A 27 12.75 -13.36 -15.94
CA PRO A 27 13.49 -13.45 -14.69
C PRO A 27 13.33 -14.86 -14.13
N SER A 28 14.30 -15.73 -14.44
CA SER A 28 14.41 -17.09 -13.95
C SER A 28 15.10 -17.08 -12.59
N GLY A 29 14.49 -16.38 -11.64
CA GLY A 29 14.87 -16.45 -10.23
C GLY A 29 13.68 -16.96 -9.46
N ARG A 30 13.89 -17.89 -8.52
CA ARG A 30 12.86 -18.22 -7.51
C ARG A 30 12.31 -16.90 -6.95
N PRO A 31 10.99 -16.74 -6.79
CA PRO A 31 10.43 -15.49 -6.30
C PRO A 31 11.07 -15.16 -4.96
N ASN A 32 11.88 -14.10 -4.92
CA ASN A 32 12.48 -13.62 -3.68
C ASN A 32 11.37 -12.96 -2.86
N PRO A 33 10.95 -13.54 -1.71
CA PRO A 33 9.81 -13.03 -0.95
C PRO A 33 10.03 -11.58 -0.52
N ARG A 34 11.26 -11.19 -0.16
CA ARG A 34 11.59 -9.82 0.24
C ARG A 34 11.46 -8.83 -0.92
N ALA A 35 11.90 -9.23 -2.12
CA ALA A 35 11.75 -8.39 -3.31
C ALA A 35 10.27 -8.20 -3.69
N TRP A 36 9.47 -9.25 -3.57
CA TRP A 36 8.02 -9.19 -3.81
C TRP A 36 7.32 -8.28 -2.78
N MET A 37 7.61 -8.43 -1.49
CA MET A 37 7.05 -7.58 -0.44
C MET A 37 7.45 -6.11 -0.58
N SER A 38 8.68 -5.84 -1.05
CA SER A 38 9.12 -4.49 -1.39
C SER A 38 8.28 -3.90 -2.53
N ARG A 39 8.03 -4.67 -3.59
CA ARG A 39 7.18 -4.22 -4.70
C ARG A 39 5.77 -3.88 -4.26
N ASN A 40 5.20 -4.64 -3.32
CA ASN A 40 3.86 -4.35 -2.81
C ASN A 40 3.79 -2.98 -2.12
N LEU A 41 4.82 -2.56 -1.37
CA LEU A 41 4.88 -1.21 -0.80
C LEU A 41 4.90 -0.13 -1.89
N THR A 42 5.62 -0.36 -2.98
CA THR A 42 5.61 0.54 -4.13
C THR A 42 4.23 0.60 -4.77
N THR A 43 3.51 -0.52 -4.89
CA THR A 43 2.12 -0.53 -5.40
C THR A 43 1.17 0.27 -4.50
N GLN A 44 1.35 0.22 -3.18
CA GLN A 44 0.60 1.06 -2.25
C GLN A 44 0.90 2.57 -2.40
N GLY A 45 1.94 2.93 -3.15
CA GLY A 45 2.31 4.32 -3.44
C GLY A 45 3.47 4.85 -2.60
N TYR A 46 4.23 3.97 -1.93
CA TYR A 46 5.44 4.38 -1.21
C TYR A 46 6.65 4.49 -2.15
N CYS A 47 7.30 5.66 -2.15
CA CYS A 47 8.55 5.93 -2.87
C CYS A 47 9.74 5.89 -1.88
N LEU A 48 10.06 4.70 -1.37
CA LEU A 48 11.14 4.50 -0.39
C LEU A 48 12.39 3.95 -1.08
N SER A 49 13.57 4.38 -0.64
CA SER A 49 14.86 3.73 -0.94
C SER A 49 14.96 2.35 -0.27
N ASP A 50 15.91 1.51 -0.70
CA ASP A 50 16.09 0.17 -0.13
C ASP A 50 16.45 0.19 1.36
N ASP A 51 17.21 1.20 1.79
CA ASP A 51 17.59 1.38 3.20
C ASP A 51 16.42 1.84 4.06
N GLU A 52 15.61 2.78 3.56
CA GLU A 52 14.38 3.18 4.24
C GLU A 52 13.40 2.01 4.35
N ARG A 53 13.26 1.19 3.31
CA ARG A 53 12.40 -0.01 3.33
C ARG A 53 12.84 -1.01 4.39
N ARG A 54 14.16 -1.26 4.51
CA ARG A 54 14.70 -2.14 5.54
C ARG A 54 14.37 -1.61 6.94
N ARG A 55 14.64 -0.34 7.19
CA ARG A 55 14.40 0.32 8.49
C ARG A 55 12.91 0.39 8.85
N LEU A 56 12.04 0.62 7.87
CA LEU A 56 10.59 0.76 8.06
C LEU A 56 9.82 -0.56 7.97
N SER A 57 10.48 -1.68 7.68
CA SER A 57 9.83 -2.97 7.43
C SER A 57 8.96 -3.47 8.60
N LEU A 58 9.43 -3.31 9.84
CA LEU A 58 8.69 -3.64 11.05
C LEU A 58 7.73 -2.51 11.47
N PRO A 59 8.17 -1.23 11.55
CA PRO A 59 7.28 -0.11 11.87
C PRO A 59 6.03 -0.04 11.00
N LEU A 60 6.14 -0.26 9.68
CA LEU A 60 4.98 -0.17 8.77
C LEU A 60 3.90 -1.21 9.06
N ARG A 61 4.29 -2.35 9.66
CA ARG A 61 3.39 -3.42 10.08
C ARG A 61 2.75 -3.16 11.44
N PHE A 62 3.29 -2.24 12.24
CA PHE A 62 2.75 -1.95 13.57
C PHE A 62 1.29 -1.53 13.49
N SER A 63 0.98 -0.57 12.63
CA SER A 63 -0.38 -0.02 12.47
C SER A 63 -1.36 -1.07 11.91
N THR A 64 -0.94 -1.87 10.92
CA THR A 64 -1.78 -2.94 10.36
C THR A 64 -1.94 -4.11 11.34
N GLY A 65 -0.89 -4.43 12.10
CA GLY A 65 -0.90 -5.47 13.13
C GLY A 65 -1.77 -5.09 14.32
N MET A 66 -1.70 -3.84 14.80
CA MET A 66 -2.58 -3.32 15.84
C MET A 66 -4.04 -3.35 15.39
N CYS A 67 -4.33 -2.93 14.16
CA CYS A 67 -5.67 -3.03 13.59
C CYS A 67 -6.16 -4.48 13.54
N LEU A 68 -5.35 -5.41 13.04
CA LEU A 68 -5.67 -6.84 13.00
C LEU A 68 -5.98 -7.39 14.40
N LEU A 69 -5.12 -7.11 15.38
CA LEU A 69 -5.31 -7.57 16.76
C LEU A 69 -6.62 -7.05 17.35
N LEU A 70 -6.92 -5.77 17.16
CA LEU A 70 -8.15 -5.17 17.67
C LEU A 70 -9.40 -5.69 16.95
N VAL A 71 -9.33 -5.95 15.63
CA VAL A 71 -10.41 -6.60 14.88
C VAL A 71 -10.66 -8.01 15.39
N ILE A 72 -9.61 -8.83 15.58
CA ILE A 72 -9.75 -10.18 16.14
C ILE A 72 -10.37 -10.10 17.54
N ALA A 73 -9.87 -9.22 18.41
CA ALA A 73 -10.40 -9.05 19.75
C ALA A 73 -11.89 -8.65 19.71
N ALA A 74 -12.26 -7.69 18.87
CA ALA A 74 -13.64 -7.24 18.71
C ALA A 74 -14.57 -8.37 18.22
N LEU A 75 -14.10 -9.22 17.30
CA LEU A 75 -14.88 -10.36 16.80
C LEU A 75 -15.02 -11.48 17.83
N VAL A 76 -13.94 -11.81 18.56
CA VAL A 76 -13.98 -12.82 19.65
C VAL A 76 -14.94 -12.39 20.76
N MET A 77 -15.01 -11.09 21.05
CA MET A 77 -15.96 -10.53 22.01
C MET A 77 -17.34 -10.22 21.41
N GLU A 78 -17.52 -10.44 20.10
CA GLU A 78 -18.72 -10.04 19.34
C GLU A 78 -19.17 -8.58 19.61
N SER A 79 -18.21 -7.69 19.86
CA SER A 79 -18.46 -6.33 20.33
C SER A 79 -18.71 -5.37 19.16
N SER A 80 -19.98 -5.07 18.89
CA SER A 80 -20.37 -4.05 17.92
C SER A 80 -19.78 -2.67 18.24
N THR A 81 -19.71 -2.30 19.52
CA THR A 81 -19.10 -1.05 19.99
C THR A 81 -17.63 -0.95 19.57
N MET A 82 -16.84 -2.02 19.75
CA MET A 82 -15.44 -2.02 19.31
C MET A 82 -15.30 -1.96 17.80
N ILE A 83 -16.17 -2.68 17.06
CA ILE A 83 -16.17 -2.61 15.59
C ILE A 83 -16.50 -1.20 15.09
N PHE A 84 -17.44 -0.49 15.72
CA PHE A 84 -17.74 0.91 15.38
C PHE A 84 -16.59 1.86 15.76
N ALA A 85 -15.94 1.67 16.91
CA ALA A 85 -14.76 2.44 17.29
C ALA A 85 -13.63 2.26 16.25
N LEU A 86 -13.38 1.03 15.81
CA LEU A 86 -12.42 0.72 14.75
C LEU A 86 -12.82 1.32 13.39
N SER A 87 -14.11 1.35 13.09
CA SER A 87 -14.63 2.04 11.90
C SER A 87 -14.33 3.54 11.96
N GLY A 88 -14.49 4.18 13.13
CA GLY A 88 -14.10 5.57 13.34
C GLY A 88 -12.60 5.81 13.10
N ALA A 89 -11.74 4.94 13.63
CA ALA A 89 -10.30 5.01 13.38
C ALA A 89 -9.96 4.82 11.89
N GLY A 90 -10.63 3.89 11.22
CA GLY A 90 -10.50 3.65 9.78
C GLY A 90 -10.95 4.85 8.94
N LEU A 91 -12.04 5.51 9.34
CA LEU A 91 -12.54 6.72 8.69
C LEU A 91 -11.50 7.83 8.75
N ILE A 92 -10.93 8.08 9.94
CA ILE A 92 -9.85 9.05 10.12
C ILE A 92 -8.67 8.67 9.22
N ALA A 93 -8.24 7.41 9.20
CA ALA A 93 -7.13 6.95 8.37
C ALA A 93 -7.40 7.05 6.86
N GLY A 94 -8.66 6.99 6.43
CA GLY A 94 -9.07 7.12 5.04
C GLY A 94 -8.99 8.55 4.51
N PHE A 95 -9.12 9.56 5.38
CA PHE A 95 -9.11 10.98 4.99
C PHE A 95 -7.83 11.71 5.44
N ALA A 96 -7.32 11.39 6.62
CA ALA A 96 -6.07 11.96 7.14
C ALA A 96 -4.85 11.37 6.44
N ARG A 97 -3.73 12.10 6.49
CA ARG A 97 -2.43 11.62 5.99
C ARG A 97 -1.76 10.62 6.94
N ARG A 98 -2.22 10.48 8.18
CA ARG A 98 -1.65 9.57 9.19
C ARG A 98 -2.77 8.79 9.85
N HIS A 99 -2.57 7.49 10.03
CA HIS A 99 -3.50 6.65 10.78
C HIS A 99 -3.37 6.98 12.27
N PRO A 100 -4.46 6.92 13.07
CA PRO A 100 -4.38 7.04 14.52
C PRO A 100 -3.27 6.18 15.16
N PHE A 101 -3.17 4.89 14.78
CA PHE A 101 -2.10 4.00 15.22
C PHE A 101 -0.69 4.39 14.76
N ASP A 102 -0.55 5.12 13.63
CA ASP A 102 0.75 5.67 13.24
C ASP A 102 1.18 6.80 14.20
N LEU A 103 0.23 7.54 14.75
CA LEU A 103 0.51 8.55 15.78
C LEU A 103 0.94 7.88 17.09
N VAL A 104 0.28 6.78 17.48
CA VAL A 104 0.69 5.97 18.65
C VAL A 104 2.12 5.47 18.50
N TRP A 105 2.50 5.01 17.30
CA TRP A 105 3.89 4.65 17.02
C TRP A 105 4.83 5.85 17.13
N ASN A 106 4.50 6.94 16.42
CA ASN A 106 5.37 8.11 16.28
C ASN A 106 5.54 8.93 17.57
N TYR A 107 4.57 8.91 18.48
CA TYR A 107 4.63 9.70 19.71
C TYR A 107 4.78 8.85 20.98
N GLY A 108 4.67 7.52 20.87
CA GLY A 108 4.81 6.60 22.00
C GLY A 108 5.82 5.50 21.72
N VAL A 109 5.42 4.48 20.96
CA VAL A 109 6.14 3.20 20.88
C VAL A 109 7.57 3.33 20.36
N ARG A 110 7.81 4.21 19.38
CA ARG A 110 9.18 4.40 18.85
C ARG A 110 10.15 4.96 19.89
N HIS A 111 9.67 5.62 20.94
CA HIS A 111 10.51 6.17 22.00
C HIS A 111 10.89 5.12 23.05
N LEU A 112 10.21 3.97 23.05
CA LEU A 112 10.56 2.81 23.88
C LEU A 112 11.63 1.92 23.22
N THR A 113 11.92 2.17 21.94
CA THR A 113 12.86 1.39 21.14
C THR A 113 13.91 2.35 20.58
N ASP A 114 15.08 2.39 21.20
CA ASP A 114 16.15 3.32 20.83
C ASP A 114 16.45 3.27 19.32
N GLY A 115 16.32 4.42 18.66
CA GLY A 115 16.62 4.58 17.24
C GLY A 115 15.53 4.11 16.26
N ALA A 116 14.32 3.78 16.72
CA ALA A 116 13.23 3.40 15.81
C ALA A 116 12.80 4.56 14.89
N PRO A 117 12.70 4.34 13.56
CA PRO A 117 12.36 5.39 12.62
C PRO A 117 10.89 5.82 12.74
N ALA A 118 10.63 7.10 12.45
CA ALA A 118 9.28 7.62 12.34
C ALA A 118 8.58 7.07 11.09
N LEU A 119 7.27 6.83 11.20
CA LEU A 119 6.44 6.38 10.10
C LEU A 119 6.17 7.54 9.11
N PRO A 120 6.38 7.31 7.79
CA PRO A 120 6.03 8.29 6.78
C PRO A 120 4.50 8.44 6.65
N PRO A 121 4.00 9.56 6.10
CA PRO A 121 2.59 9.73 5.78
C PRO A 121 2.05 8.63 4.85
N ASN A 122 0.77 8.28 5.02
CA ASN A 122 0.10 7.27 4.21
C ASN A 122 -0.21 7.78 2.79
N PRO A 123 0.21 7.05 1.74
CA PRO A 123 -0.07 7.41 0.36
C PRO A 123 -1.55 7.27 0.01
N ALA A 124 -1.97 7.90 -1.09
CA ALA A 124 -3.37 7.96 -1.49
C ALA A 124 -4.03 6.57 -1.67
N ARG A 125 -3.33 5.60 -2.26
CA ARG A 125 -3.87 4.25 -2.48
C ARG A 125 -4.09 3.51 -1.16
N ARG A 126 -3.15 3.61 -0.21
CA ARG A 126 -3.32 3.06 1.14
C ARG A 126 -4.52 3.69 1.87
N ARG A 127 -4.73 5.00 1.72
CA ARG A 127 -5.92 5.69 2.28
C ARG A 127 -7.23 5.19 1.66
N ASN A 128 -7.26 4.94 0.35
CA ASN A 128 -8.45 4.37 -0.30
C ASN A 128 -8.74 2.94 0.19
N ALA A 129 -7.70 2.14 0.46
CA ALA A 129 -7.88 0.84 1.10
C ALA A 129 -8.52 0.95 2.49
N PHE A 130 -8.13 1.94 3.30
CA PHE A 130 -8.77 2.19 4.61
C PHE A 130 -10.25 2.58 4.49
N LYS A 131 -10.66 3.32 3.46
CA LYS A 131 -12.09 3.62 3.23
C LYS A 131 -12.91 2.36 2.96
N ILE A 132 -12.38 1.46 2.13
CA ILE A 132 -13.03 0.17 1.84
C ILE A 132 -13.12 -0.69 3.11
N ALA A 133 -12.02 -0.79 3.86
CA ALA A 133 -12.01 -1.50 5.14
C ALA A 133 -13.00 -0.89 6.15
N THR A 134 -13.14 0.44 6.17
CA THR A 134 -14.10 1.13 7.03
C THR A 134 -15.54 0.79 6.66
N ALA A 135 -15.89 0.81 5.38
CA ALA A 135 -17.23 0.42 4.93
C ALA A 135 -17.54 -1.04 5.30
N TRP A 136 -16.55 -1.93 5.18
CA TRP A 136 -16.67 -3.33 5.59
C TRP A 136 -16.88 -3.45 7.11
N LEU A 137 -16.07 -2.77 7.93
CA LEU A 137 -16.26 -2.76 9.39
C LEU A 137 -17.64 -2.24 9.79
N LEU A 138 -18.14 -1.18 9.15
CA LEU A 138 -19.49 -0.68 9.39
C LEU A 138 -20.55 -1.74 9.09
N ALA A 139 -20.43 -2.47 7.99
CA ALA A 139 -21.35 -3.56 7.66
C ALA A 139 -21.31 -4.68 8.72
N VAL A 140 -20.12 -5.07 9.19
CA VAL A 140 -19.96 -6.06 10.27
C VAL A 140 -20.58 -5.56 11.58
N GLY A 141 -20.34 -4.30 11.94
CA GLY A 141 -20.91 -3.69 13.15
C GLY A 141 -22.44 -3.65 13.10
N LEU A 142 -23.01 -3.29 11.95
CA LEU A 142 -24.46 -3.30 11.74
C LEU A 142 -25.05 -4.71 11.84
N LEU A 143 -24.39 -5.72 11.27
CA LEU A 143 -24.82 -7.12 11.38
C LEU A 143 -24.79 -7.61 12.84
N LEU A 144 -23.74 -7.28 13.61
CA LEU A 144 -23.70 -7.58 15.04
C LEU A 144 -24.84 -6.91 15.80
N THR A 145 -25.14 -5.63 15.52
CA THR A 145 -26.28 -4.94 16.16
C THR A 145 -27.64 -5.49 15.76
N ALA A 146 -27.77 -6.04 14.55
CA ALA A 146 -29.00 -6.67 14.06
C ALA A 146 -29.19 -8.11 14.57
N GLY A 147 -28.27 -8.64 15.38
CA GLY A 147 -28.30 -10.02 15.86
C GLY A 147 -27.89 -11.07 14.82
N ALA A 148 -27.40 -10.65 13.65
CA ALA A 148 -26.93 -11.53 12.58
C ALA A 148 -25.47 -12.00 12.83
N GLY A 149 -25.20 -12.51 14.03
CA GLY A 149 -23.85 -12.80 14.54
C GLY A 149 -23.03 -13.70 13.62
N THR A 150 -23.60 -14.82 13.13
CA THR A 150 -22.90 -15.74 12.21
C THR A 150 -22.43 -15.04 10.93
N VAL A 151 -23.29 -14.23 10.30
CA VAL A 151 -22.93 -13.49 9.08
C VAL A 151 -21.86 -12.46 9.40
N ALA A 152 -21.99 -11.76 10.52
CA ALA A 152 -20.99 -10.80 10.98
C ALA A 152 -19.63 -11.45 11.23
N LEU A 153 -19.58 -12.62 11.85
CA LEU A 153 -18.36 -13.37 12.14
C LEU A 153 -17.69 -13.89 10.87
N VAL A 154 -18.47 -14.41 9.90
CA VAL A 154 -17.92 -14.82 8.59
C VAL A 154 -17.34 -13.62 7.87
N LEU A 155 -18.12 -12.54 7.75
CA LEU A 155 -17.72 -11.33 7.04
C LEU A 155 -16.53 -10.63 7.74
N GLY A 156 -16.54 -10.58 9.07
CA GLY A 156 -15.46 -10.04 9.89
C GLY A 156 -14.20 -10.90 9.86
N GLY A 157 -14.35 -12.23 9.87
CA GLY A 157 -13.24 -13.17 9.73
C GLY A 157 -12.53 -13.04 8.37
N LEU A 158 -13.30 -12.86 7.29
CA LEU A 158 -12.76 -12.57 5.96
C LEU A 158 -11.98 -11.24 5.94
N LEU A 159 -12.51 -10.20 6.59
CA LEU A 159 -11.79 -8.94 6.77
C LEU A 159 -10.50 -9.14 7.58
N GLY A 160 -10.55 -9.91 8.67
CA GLY A 160 -9.40 -10.27 9.48
C GLY A 160 -8.31 -10.99 8.67
N ALA A 161 -8.70 -11.93 7.81
CA ALA A 161 -7.78 -12.62 6.91
C ALA A 161 -7.12 -11.65 5.89
N ALA A 162 -7.89 -10.69 5.37
CA ALA A 162 -7.35 -9.64 4.51
C ALA A 162 -6.35 -8.74 5.27
N CYS A 163 -6.67 -8.33 6.50
CA CYS A 163 -5.77 -7.58 7.38
C CYS A 163 -4.50 -8.36 7.72
N ALA A 164 -4.61 -9.66 7.98
CA ALA A 164 -3.48 -10.56 8.21
C ALA A 164 -2.58 -10.64 6.98
N THR A 165 -3.17 -10.78 5.79
CA THR A 165 -2.44 -10.78 4.52
C THR A 165 -1.64 -9.50 4.35
N VAL A 166 -2.26 -8.33 4.50
CA VAL A 166 -1.57 -7.02 4.40
C VAL A 166 -0.46 -6.92 5.44
N THR A 167 -0.71 -7.34 6.68
CA THR A 167 0.28 -7.26 7.77
C THR A 167 1.51 -8.13 7.51
N MET A 168 1.31 -9.34 6.98
CA MET A 168 2.40 -10.29 6.73
C MET A 168 3.17 -9.96 5.45
N THR A 169 2.49 -9.49 4.41
CA THR A 169 3.04 -9.45 3.04
C THR A 169 3.16 -8.05 2.44
N ASN A 170 2.60 -7.03 3.10
CA ASN A 170 2.32 -5.72 2.52
C ASN A 170 1.43 -5.78 1.25
N PHE A 171 0.85 -6.93 0.91
CA PHE A 171 -0.02 -7.06 -0.24
C PHE A 171 -1.43 -6.57 0.11
N CYS A 172 -1.88 -5.53 -0.58
CA CYS A 172 -3.18 -4.90 -0.36
C CYS A 172 -3.99 -4.95 -1.66
N ILE A 173 -5.00 -5.83 -1.70
CA ILE A 173 -5.84 -6.07 -2.89
C ILE A 173 -6.42 -4.77 -3.47
N PRO A 174 -7.01 -3.86 -2.67
CA PRO A 174 -7.51 -2.58 -3.21
C PRO A 174 -6.43 -1.71 -3.88
N SER A 175 -5.20 -1.72 -3.34
CA SER A 175 -4.11 -0.91 -3.88
C SER A 175 -3.60 -1.47 -5.21
N GLU A 176 -3.51 -2.80 -5.34
CA GLU A 176 -3.16 -3.48 -6.59
C GLU A 176 -4.23 -3.27 -7.67
N LEU A 177 -5.50 -3.38 -7.30
CA LEU A 177 -6.61 -3.12 -8.21
C LEU A 177 -6.60 -1.67 -8.71
N SER A 178 -6.39 -0.70 -7.81
CA SER A 178 -6.26 0.72 -8.17
C SER A 178 -5.07 0.93 -9.13
N ALA A 179 -3.93 0.30 -8.83
CA ALA A 179 -2.75 0.38 -9.68
C ALA A 179 -2.95 -0.23 -11.08
N LEU A 180 -3.66 -1.37 -11.15
CA LEU A 180 -4.02 -2.01 -12.41
C LEU A 180 -4.96 -1.13 -13.24
N TRP A 181 -5.94 -0.51 -12.59
CA TRP A 181 -6.89 0.39 -13.22
C TRP A 181 -6.19 1.60 -13.84
N GLU A 182 -5.33 2.28 -13.07
CA GLU A 182 -4.54 3.41 -13.56
C GLU A 182 -3.68 3.02 -14.79
N ARG A 183 -3.03 1.86 -14.75
CA ARG A 183 -2.27 1.33 -15.90
C ARG A 183 -3.15 1.01 -17.11
N HIS A 184 -4.39 0.58 -16.89
CA HIS A 184 -5.33 0.30 -17.98
C HIS A 184 -5.81 1.59 -18.65
N VAL A 185 -6.17 2.61 -17.87
CA VAL A 185 -6.57 3.93 -18.37
C VAL A 185 -5.46 4.59 -19.18
N GLU A 186 -4.23 4.56 -18.67
CA GLU A 186 -3.06 5.13 -19.36
C GLU A 186 -2.78 4.45 -20.70
N ARG A 187 -2.90 3.12 -20.76
CA ARG A 187 -2.76 2.35 -22.01
C ARG A 187 -3.83 2.73 -23.03
N ARG A 188 -5.09 2.87 -22.61
CA ARG A 188 -6.17 3.30 -23.50
C ARG A 188 -5.94 4.71 -24.06
N ARG A 189 -5.41 5.63 -23.25
CA ARG A 189 -5.08 6.99 -23.72
C ARG A 189 -4.01 7.00 -24.80
N ARG A 190 -2.93 6.24 -24.61
CA ARG A 190 -1.83 6.14 -25.60
C ARG A 190 -2.25 5.50 -26.92
N SER A 191 -3.21 4.59 -26.90
CA SER A 191 -3.75 3.99 -28.14
C SER A 191 -4.72 4.91 -28.88
N ALA A 192 -5.17 5.99 -28.25
CA ALA A 192 -6.07 6.98 -28.83
C ALA A 192 -5.34 8.25 -29.31
N THR A 193 -4.00 8.30 -29.19
CA THR A 193 -3.13 9.38 -29.66
C THR A 193 -2.30 8.88 -30.83
#